data_AF-A0A2M7CLK8-F1
#
_entry.id   AF-A0A2M7CLK8-F1
#
_cell.length_a   1.000
_cell.length_b   1.000
_cell.length_c   1.000
_cell.angle_alpha   90.00
_cell.angle_beta   90.00
_cell.angle_gamma   90.00
#
_symmetry.space_group_name_H-M   'P 1'
#
loop_
_entity.id
_entity.type
_entity.pdbx_description
1 polymer ?
#
loop_
_entity_poly.entity_id
_entity_poly.type
_entity_poly.pdbx_seq_one_letter_code
_entity_poly.pdbx_strand_id
1 'polypeptide(L)'
;MSILYILLSLLLWGLIHSLLASLAFKSFLANLFGKSLMRGYRLFYNIFSLLSFLPILWPVATLPDALLYSVPAPISYAMILGQGAAAVLLILGVLQTDTLSFVG
;
A
#
# COMPACT_ATOMS: atom_id res chain seq x y z
N MET A 1 18.66 -0.26 13.44
CA MET A 1 17.24 -0.58 13.74
C MET A 1 17.07 -2.06 13.54
N SER A 2 16.59 -2.82 14.53
CA SER A 2 16.44 -4.27 14.39
C SER A 2 15.33 -4.64 13.41
N ILE A 3 15.50 -5.73 12.65
CA ILE A 3 14.48 -6.28 11.74
C ILE A 3 13.14 -6.55 12.44
N LEU A 4 13.16 -6.81 13.75
CA LEU A 4 11.96 -6.97 14.58
C LEU A 4 11.05 -5.73 14.54
N TYR A 5 11.62 -4.52 14.49
CA TYR A 5 10.82 -3.29 14.39
C TYR A 5 10.13 -3.20 13.04
N ILE A 6 10.82 -3.54 11.94
CA ILE A 6 10.22 -3.55 10.61
C ILE A 6 9.08 -4.56 10.56
N LEU A 7 9.30 -5.78 11.06
CA LEU A 7 8.28 -6.84 11.09
C LEU A 7 7.07 -6.44 11.95
N LEU A 8 7.30 -5.88 13.14
CA LEU A 8 6.21 -5.45 14.01
C LEU A 8 5.44 -4.26 13.42
N SER A 9 6.14 -3.27 12.87
CA SER A 9 5.52 -2.14 12.18
C SER A 9 4.70 -2.60 10.98
N LEU A 10 5.22 -3.53 10.18
CA LEU A 10 4.51 -4.08 9.03
C LEU A 10 3.27 -4.89 9.45
N LEU A 11 3.38 -5.69 10.52
CA LEU A 11 2.25 -6.44 11.08
C LEU A 11 1.15 -5.49 11.58
N LEU A 12 1.51 -4.50 12.39
CA LEU A 12 0.55 -3.52 12.92
C LEU A 12 -0.10 -2.72 11.79
N TRP A 13 0.70 -2.24 10.85
CA TRP A 13 0.19 -1.53 9.68
C TRP A 13 -0.76 -2.41 8.86
N GLY A 14 -0.40 -3.66 8.59
CA GLY A 14 -1.22 -4.60 7.84
C GLY A 14 -2.55 -4.90 8.53
N LEU A 15 -2.55 -5.07 9.86
CA LEU A 15 -3.77 -5.25 10.65
C LEU A 15 -4.68 -4.02 10.59
N ILE A 16 -4.12 -2.84 10.83
CA ILE A 16 -4.85 -1.57 10.79
C ILE A 16 -5.42 -1.32 9.38
N HIS A 17 -4.58 -1.46 8.35
CA HIS A 17 -4.97 -1.30 6.96
C HIS A 17 -6.10 -2.26 6.56
N SER A 18 -6.00 -3.54 6.93
CA SER A 18 -7.02 -4.55 6.64
C SER A 18 -8.33 -4.28 7.38
N LEU A 19 -8.26 -3.84 8.63
CA LEU A 19 -9.43 -3.46 9.42
C LEU A 19 -10.15 -2.28 8.77
N LEU A 20 -9.42 -1.20 8.45
CA LEU A 20 -9.95 -0.01 7.76
C LEU A 20 -10.51 -0.34 6.36
N ALA A 21 -9.90 -1.28 5.65
CA ALA A 21 -10.39 -1.74 4.34
C ALA A 21 -11.72 -2.49 4.43
N SER A 22 -12.00 -3.13 5.58
CA SER A 22 -13.10 -4.08 5.73
C SER A 22 -14.47 -3.44 5.56
N LEU A 23 -15.41 -4.22 4.99
CA LEU A 23 -16.81 -3.80 4.86
C LEU A 23 -17.47 -3.58 6.22
N ALA A 24 -17.10 -4.38 7.23
CA ALA A 24 -17.64 -4.28 8.59
C ALA A 24 -17.24 -2.95 9.25
N PHE A 25 -16.00 -2.51 9.10
CA PHE A 25 -15.56 -1.23 9.66
C PHE A 25 -16.20 -0.05 8.91
N LYS A 26 -16.29 -0.12 7.58
CA LYS A 26 -16.97 0.89 6.77
C LYS A 26 -18.45 1.02 7.12
N SER A 27 -19.16 -0.08 7.34
CA SER A 27 -20.57 -0.06 7.74
C SER A 27 -20.75 0.48 9.16
N PHE A 28 -19.86 0.11 10.09
CA PHE A 28 -19.81 0.68 11.43
C PHE A 28 -19.66 2.21 11.40
N LEU A 29 -18.70 2.75 10.64
CA LEU A 29 -18.55 4.21 10.47
C LEU A 29 -19.74 4.85 9.77
N ALA A 30 -20.31 4.19 8.75
CA ALA A 30 -21.48 4.72 8.05
C ALA A 30 -22.70 4.85 8.98
N ASN A 31 -22.85 3.94 9.95
CA ASN A 31 -23.91 4.00 10.96
C ASN A 31 -23.65 5.10 12.01
N LEU A 32 -22.38 5.38 12.34
CA LEU A 32 -22.01 6.38 13.34
C LEU A 32 -22.01 7.81 12.79
N PHE A 33 -21.49 8.02 11.58
CA PHE A 33 -21.28 9.34 10.98
C PHE A 33 -22.24 9.64 9.82
N GLY A 34 -23.03 8.65 9.38
CA GLY A 34 -23.94 8.78 8.26
C GLY A 34 -23.26 8.64 6.89
N LYS A 35 -24.08 8.35 5.86
CA LYS A 35 -23.61 8.04 4.50
C LYS A 35 -22.96 9.23 3.77
N SER A 36 -23.30 10.46 4.14
CA SER A 36 -22.76 11.66 3.48
C SER A 36 -21.26 11.82 3.74
N LEU A 37 -20.83 11.66 5.00
CA LEU A 37 -19.42 11.71 5.40
C LEU A 37 -18.60 10.55 4.79
N MET A 38 -19.24 9.41 4.55
CA MET A 38 -18.60 8.23 3.94
C MET A 38 -18.20 8.43 2.47
N ARG A 39 -18.66 9.47 1.78
CA ARG A 39 -18.29 9.74 0.38
C ARG A 39 -16.79 10.00 0.21
N GLY A 40 -16.17 10.70 1.16
CA GLY A 40 -14.73 10.99 1.16
C GLY A 40 -13.87 9.90 1.81
N TYR A 41 -14.48 8.84 2.33
CA TYR A 41 -13.78 7.82 3.12
C TYR A 41 -12.68 7.12 2.33
N ARG A 42 -12.95 6.75 1.07
CA ARG A 42 -11.98 6.02 0.23
C ARG A 42 -10.72 6.84 -0.02
N LEU A 43 -10.87 8.12 -0.35
CA LEU A 43 -9.76 9.05 -0.54
C LEU A 43 -8.92 9.19 0.73
N PHE A 44 -9.57 9.47 1.86
CA PHE A 44 -8.88 9.62 3.13
C PHE A 44 -8.15 8.33 3.54
N TYR A 45 -8.80 7.18 3.38
CA TYR A 45 -8.21 5.87 3.65
C TYR A 45 -6.97 5.61 2.79
N ASN A 46 -7.01 5.95 1.50
CA ASN A 46 -5.87 5.77 0.59
C ASN A 46 -4.71 6.70 0.97
N ILE A 47 -4.99 7.97 1.28
CA ILE A 47 -3.97 8.93 1.77
C ILE A 47 -3.36 8.43 3.09
N PHE A 48 -4.20 8.05 4.06
CA PHE A 48 -3.74 7.50 5.33
C PHE A 48 -2.89 6.24 5.12
N SER A 49 -3.32 5.32 4.27
CA SER A 49 -2.60 4.06 4.00
C SER A 49 -1.22 4.34 3.40
N LEU A 50 -1.14 5.25 2.42
CA LEU A 50 0.12 5.64 1.81
C LEU A 50 1.05 6.31 2.84
N LEU A 51 0.57 7.34 3.53
CA LEU A 51 1.38 8.13 4.47
C LEU A 51 1.83 7.30 5.68
N SER A 52 0.98 6.42 6.20
CA SER A 52 1.35 5.54 7.32
C SER A 52 2.32 4.43 6.91
N PHE A 53 2.37 4.08 5.62
CA PHE A 53 3.30 3.07 5.09
C PHE A 53 4.69 3.64 4.79
N LEU A 54 4.79 4.91 4.37
CA LEU A 54 6.08 5.55 4.02
C LEU A 54 7.17 5.42 5.11
N PRO A 55 6.88 5.63 6.42
CA PRO A 55 7.88 5.46 7.48
C PRO A 55 8.41 4.02 7.61
N ILE A 56 7.65 3.02 7.15
CA ILE A 56 8.06 1.60 7.16
C ILE A 56 8.98 1.30 5.97
N LEU A 57 8.75 1.94 4.82
CA LEU A 57 9.60 1.80 3.64
C LEU A 57 11.00 2.38 3.84
N TRP A 58 11.12 3.46 4.63
CA TRP A 58 12.40 4.07 4.93
C TRP A 58 13.44 3.08 5.49
N PRO A 59 13.21 2.39 6.63
CA PRO A 59 14.16 1.42 7.15
C PRO A 59 14.38 0.23 6.21
N VAL A 60 13.38 -0.20 5.44
CA VAL A 60 13.56 -1.26 4.43
C VAL A 60 14.55 -0.85 3.34
N ALA A 61 14.53 0.41 2.91
CA ALA A 61 15.44 0.93 1.91
C ALA A 61 16.84 1.26 2.47
N THR A 62 16.93 1.71 3.73
CA THR A 62 18.19 2.20 4.32
C THR A 62 18.95 1.18 5.13
N LEU A 63 18.38 0.01 5.45
CA LEU A 63 19.04 -1.05 6.23
C LEU A 63 19.35 -2.30 5.38
N PRO A 64 20.25 -2.23 4.38
CA PRO A 64 20.87 -3.44 3.88
C PRO A 64 22.00 -3.83 4.84
N ASP A 65 21.66 -4.27 6.05
CA ASP A 65 22.67 -4.73 7.03
C ASP A 65 23.45 -5.93 6.46
N ALA A 66 22.82 -6.72 5.58
CA ALA A 66 23.43 -7.77 4.78
C ALA A 66 22.60 -8.04 3.52
N LEU A 67 23.24 -8.47 2.43
CA LEU A 67 22.55 -9.02 1.26
C LEU A 67 21.84 -10.31 1.66
N LEU A 68 20.50 -10.30 1.73
CA LEU A 68 19.71 -11.49 2.07
C LEU A 68 19.71 -12.52 0.93
N TYR A 69 19.52 -12.07 -0.29
CA TYR A 69 19.64 -12.87 -1.51
C TYR A 69 19.85 -11.96 -2.72
N SER A 70 20.45 -12.51 -3.77
CA SER A 70 20.48 -11.88 -5.10
C SER A 70 19.88 -12.85 -6.10
N VAL A 71 19.12 -12.32 -7.06
CA VAL A 71 18.59 -13.12 -8.16
C VAL A 71 19.52 -12.90 -9.36
N PRO A 72 20.27 -13.91 -9.80
CA PRO A 72 21.18 -13.75 -10.93
C PRO A 72 20.41 -13.65 -12.25
N ALA A 73 21.10 -13.14 -13.27
CA ALA A 73 20.62 -13.25 -14.64
C ALA A 73 20.51 -14.74 -15.04
N PRO A 74 19.53 -15.11 -15.90
CA PRO A 74 18.61 -14.22 -16.61
C PRO A 74 17.30 -13.91 -15.85
N ILE A 75 17.05 -14.55 -14.70
CA ILE A 75 15.78 -14.45 -13.98
C ILE A 75 15.51 -13.01 -13.52
N SER A 76 16.55 -12.28 -13.11
CA SER A 76 16.44 -10.86 -12.75
C SER A 76 15.86 -10.00 -13.88
N TYR A 77 16.16 -10.30 -15.15
CA TYR A 77 15.59 -9.57 -16.29
C TYR A 77 14.08 -9.80 -16.41
N ALA A 78 13.61 -11.02 -16.19
CA ALA A 78 12.19 -11.32 -16.18
C ALA A 78 11.48 -10.58 -15.03
N MET A 79 12.09 -10.51 -13.85
CA MET A 79 11.54 -9.76 -12.71
C MET A 79 11.46 -8.25 -12.99
N ILE A 80 12.49 -7.67 -13.61
CA ILE A 80 12.51 -6.25 -14.00
C ILE A 80 11.45 -5.96 -15.07
N LEU A 81 11.33 -6.82 -16.09
CA LEU A 81 10.29 -6.71 -17.11
C LEU A 81 8.89 -6.80 -16.51
N GLY A 82 8.68 -7.72 -15.56
CA GLY A 82 7.42 -7.83 -14.83
C GLY A 82 7.07 -6.56 -14.05
N GLN A 83 8.04 -5.94 -13.38
CA GLN A 83 7.85 -4.65 -12.71
C GLN A 83 7.50 -3.53 -13.70
N GLY A 84 8.19 -3.47 -14.84
CA GLY A 84 7.89 -2.52 -15.91
C GLY A 84 6.47 -2.68 -16.46
N ALA A 85 6.06 -3.92 -16.75
CA ALA A 85 4.70 -4.22 -17.19
C ALA A 85 3.66 -3.82 -16.14
N ALA A 86 3.90 -4.12 -14.86
CA ALA A 86 3.01 -3.72 -13.77
C ALA A 86 2.88 -2.19 -13.66
N ALA A 87 3.99 -1.44 -13.80
CA ALA A 87 3.96 0.02 -13.79
C ALA A 87 3.15 0.60 -14.97
N VAL A 88 3.32 0.04 -16.17
CA VAL A 88 2.53 0.43 -17.35
C VAL A 88 1.04 0.16 -17.12
N LEU A 89 0.68 -1.03 -16.63
CA LEU A 89 -0.70 -1.39 -16.34
C LEU A 89 -1.32 -0.50 -15.26
N LEU A 90 -0.55 -0.10 -14.25
CA LEU A 90 -0.99 0.85 -13.24
C LEU A 90 -1.33 2.22 -13.88
N ILE A 91 -0.44 2.74 -14.72
CA ILE A 91 -0.66 4.01 -15.43
C ILE A 91 -1.89 3.91 -16.33
N LEU A 92 -2.01 2.83 -17.11
CA LEU A 92 -3.18 2.61 -17.97
C LEU A 92 -4.47 2.55 -17.14
N GLY A 93 -4.47 1.88 -15.98
CA GLY A 93 -5.61 1.84 -15.08
C GLY A 93 -6.01 3.21 -14.54
N VAL A 94 -5.03 4.06 -14.21
CA VAL A 94 -5.21 5.46 -13.77
C VAL A 94 -5.65 6.39 -14.89
N LEU A 95 -5.33 6.09 -16.15
CA LEU A 95 -5.79 6.88 -17.30
C LEU A 95 -7.17 6.43 -17.78
N GLN A 96 -7.48 5.14 -17.64
CA GLN A 96 -8.77 4.56 -18.01
C GLN A 96 -9.86 4.87 -16.97
N THR A 97 -9.47 4.97 -15.70
CA THR A 97 -10.33 5.44 -14.61
C THR A 97 -10.03 6.92 -14.40
N ASP A 98 -11.01 7.82 -14.37
CA ASP A 98 -10.75 9.22 -13.97
C ASP A 98 -9.86 9.27 -12.71
N THR A 99 -8.86 10.16 -12.67
CA THR A 99 -7.80 10.12 -11.66
C THR A 99 -8.35 10.25 -10.24
N LEU A 100 -9.32 11.14 -10.02
CA LEU A 100 -10.00 11.31 -8.72
C LEU A 100 -10.83 10.07 -8.39
N SER A 101 -11.55 9.54 -9.38
CA SER A 101 -12.29 8.28 -9.23
C SER A 101 -11.40 7.07 -8.97
N PHE A 102 -10.14 7.09 -9.43
CA PHE A 102 -9.17 6.04 -9.15
C PHE A 102 -8.67 6.13 -7.71
N VAL A 103 -8.28 7.32 -7.26
CA VAL A 103 -7.68 7.51 -5.93
C VAL A 103 -8.68 7.54 -4.78
N GLY A 104 -9.98 7.82 -5.02
CA GLY A 104 -10.88 7.96 -3.88
C GLY A 104 -12.14 8.73 -4.12
#